data_AF-T0KTA7-F1
#
_entry.id   AF-T0KTA7-F1
#
_cell.length_a   1.000
_cell.length_b   1.000
_cell.length_c   1.000
_cell.angle_alpha   90.00
_cell.angle_beta   90.00
_cell.angle_gamma   90.00
#
_symmetry.space_group_name_H-M   'P 1'
#
loop_
_entity.id
_entity.type
_entity.pdbx_description
1 polymer ?
#
loop_
_entity_poly.entity_id
_entity_poly.type
_entity_poly.pdbx_seq_one_letter_code
_entity_poly.pdbx_strand_id
1 'polypeptide(L)'
;MYSNSIDAQAQMMSKNMNIPKIDENSKEDKLREQTDAFESVILKMLMDNAMKDEKNLFTEQNDPGEKIYKSMYRDELAKASAGGFGFSQMLYDFLSEKR
;
A
#
# COMPACT_ATOMS: atom_id res chain seq x y z
N MET A 1 -20.99 -7.38 -19.79
CA MET A 1 -19.60 -7.85 -19.98
C MET A 1 -18.62 -6.74 -19.57
N TYR A 2 -18.45 -6.47 -18.27
CA TYR A 2 -17.54 -5.41 -17.78
C TYR A 2 -16.63 -5.88 -16.61
N SER A 3 -16.66 -7.16 -16.24
CA SER A 3 -15.87 -7.70 -15.11
C SER A 3 -14.38 -7.86 -15.41
N ASN A 4 -14.01 -8.16 -16.66
CA ASN A 4 -12.63 -8.52 -17.00
C ASN A 4 -11.62 -7.38 -16.92
N SER A 5 -12.04 -6.11 -17.08
CA SER A 5 -11.09 -4.97 -17.05
C SER A 5 -10.72 -4.54 -15.63
N ILE A 6 -11.63 -4.72 -14.67
CA ILE A 6 -11.38 -4.45 -13.25
C ILE A 6 -10.41 -5.52 -12.69
N ASP A 7 -10.63 -6.80 -13.02
CA ASP A 7 -9.74 -7.88 -12.59
C ASP A 7 -8.34 -7.77 -13.20
N ALA A 8 -8.25 -7.37 -14.48
CA ALA A 8 -6.96 -7.13 -15.14
C ALA A 8 -6.21 -5.92 -14.55
N GLN A 9 -6.92 -4.84 -14.20
CA GLN A 9 -6.32 -3.70 -13.52
C GLN A 9 -5.87 -4.06 -12.11
N ALA A 10 -6.68 -4.79 -11.34
CA ALA A 10 -6.32 -5.27 -10.01
C ALA A 10 -5.10 -6.21 -10.06
N GLN A 11 -5.02 -7.10 -11.05
CA GLN A 11 -3.87 -7.98 -11.27
C GLN A 11 -2.60 -7.23 -11.72
N MET A 12 -2.72 -6.16 -12.52
CA MET A 12 -1.58 -5.33 -12.90
C MET A 12 -1.09 -4.47 -11.74
N MET A 13 -2.01 -3.94 -10.93
CA MET A 13 -1.67 -3.22 -9.70
C MET A 13 -1.02 -4.17 -8.68
N SER A 14 -1.54 -5.39 -8.51
CA SER A 14 -0.95 -6.38 -7.61
C SER A 14 0.41 -6.90 -8.08
N LYS A 15 0.66 -6.98 -9.40
CA LYS A 15 1.99 -7.33 -9.93
C LYS A 15 3.09 -6.32 -9.56
N ASN A 16 2.73 -5.05 -9.40
CA ASN A 16 3.65 -3.98 -9.02
C ASN A 16 3.66 -3.70 -7.51
N MET A 17 2.68 -4.21 -6.77
CA MET A 17 2.65 -4.15 -5.31
C MET A 17 3.23 -5.44 -4.75
N ASN A 18 4.47 -5.37 -4.25
CA ASN A 18 5.02 -6.45 -3.44
C ASN A 18 4.25 -6.51 -2.12
N ILE A 19 3.17 -7.29 -2.07
CA ILE A 19 2.37 -7.46 -0.84
C ILE A 19 3.22 -8.28 0.14
N PRO A 20 3.58 -7.70 1.31
CA PRO A 20 4.36 -8.40 2.32
C PRO A 20 3.64 -9.67 2.78
N LYS A 21 4.37 -10.78 2.84
CA LYS A 21 3.85 -12.03 3.41
C LYS A 21 4.03 -11.99 4.92
N ILE A 22 2.95 -12.26 5.64
CA ILE A 22 2.97 -12.39 7.09
C ILE A 22 3.19 -13.86 7.45
N ASP A 23 4.19 -14.11 8.27
CA ASP A 23 4.45 -15.40 8.88
C ASP A 23 3.90 -15.34 10.31
N GLU A 24 2.71 -15.91 10.51
CA GLU A 24 2.01 -15.95 11.79
C GLU A 24 2.84 -16.63 12.88
N ASN A 25 3.81 -17.47 12.50
CA ASN A 25 4.69 -18.19 13.42
C ASN A 25 6.03 -17.49 13.67
N SER A 26 6.24 -16.29 13.13
CA SER A 26 7.49 -15.54 13.28
C SER A 26 7.71 -15.04 14.73
N LYS A 27 8.93 -14.62 15.07
CA LYS A 27 9.19 -13.99 16.39
C LYS A 27 8.48 -12.64 16.47
N GLU A 28 8.13 -12.18 17.67
CA GLU A 28 7.38 -10.92 17.90
C GLU A 28 7.93 -9.72 17.11
N ASP A 29 9.24 -9.46 17.16
CA ASP A 29 9.87 -8.37 16.41
C ASP A 29 9.65 -8.48 14.89
N LYS A 30 9.72 -9.70 14.35
CA LYS A 30 9.52 -9.98 12.94
C LYS A 30 8.04 -9.91 12.56
N LEU A 31 7.16 -10.34 13.44
CA LEU A 31 5.71 -10.22 13.25
C LEU A 31 5.32 -8.73 13.22
N ARG A 32 5.91 -7.90 14.08
CA ARG A 32 5.72 -6.45 14.09
C ARG A 32 6.20 -5.80 12.81
N GLU A 33 7.40 -6.13 12.34
CA GLU A 33 7.91 -5.64 11.06
C GLU A 33 6.97 -6.01 9.89
N GLN A 34 6.42 -7.23 9.91
CA GLN A 34 5.51 -7.70 8.87
C GLN A 34 4.15 -6.99 8.92
N THR A 35 3.61 -6.70 10.11
CA THR A 35 2.34 -5.97 10.24
C THR A 35 2.50 -4.48 9.92
N ASP A 36 3.65 -3.88 10.21
CA ASP A 36 4.00 -2.51 9.79
C ASP A 36 4.14 -2.44 8.25
N ALA A 37 4.84 -3.40 7.66
CA ALA A 37 4.96 -3.50 6.20
C ALA A 37 3.57 -3.63 5.55
N PHE A 38 2.66 -4.41 6.13
CA PHE A 38 1.28 -4.51 5.66
C PHE A 38 0.53 -3.17 5.75
N GLU A 39 0.64 -2.45 6.86
CA GLU A 39 0.03 -1.12 7.01
C GLU A 39 0.54 -0.13 5.95
N SER A 40 1.83 -0.17 5.60
CA SER A 40 2.38 0.68 4.55
C SER A 40 1.69 0.50 3.19
N VAL A 41 1.27 -0.74 2.86
CA VAL A 41 0.54 -1.02 1.61
C VAL A 41 -0.85 -0.38 1.64
N ILE A 42 -1.55 -0.47 2.77
CA ILE A 42 -2.86 0.17 2.95
C ILE A 42 -2.73 1.69 2.83
N LEU A 43 -1.74 2.28 3.49
CA LEU A 43 -1.51 3.73 3.43
C LEU A 43 -1.18 4.20 2.02
N LYS A 44 -0.33 3.46 1.29
CA LYS A 44 -0.06 3.72 -0.12
C LYS A 44 -1.34 3.68 -0.96
N MET A 45 -2.17 2.64 -0.80
CA MET A 45 -3.44 2.53 -1.53
C MET A 45 -4.39 3.69 -1.21
N LEU A 46 -4.45 4.12 0.06
CA LEU A 46 -5.25 5.28 0.46
C LEU A 46 -4.75 6.56 -0.20
N MET A 47 -3.44 6.81 -0.16
CA MET A 47 -2.81 7.99 -0.75
C MET A 47 -2.95 8.02 -2.28
N ASP A 48 -2.78 6.87 -2.93
CA ASP A 48 -2.99 6.72 -4.37
C ASP A 48 -4.43 7.02 -4.78
N ASN A 49 -5.41 6.71 -3.92
CA ASN A 49 -6.81 7.06 -4.18
C ASN A 49 -7.10 8.53 -3.88
N ALA A 50 -6.64 9.06 -2.75
CA ALA A 50 -6.89 10.44 -2.32
C ALA A 50 -6.31 11.47 -3.31
N MET A 51 -5.18 11.17 -3.94
CA MET A 51 -4.49 12.07 -4.87
C MET A 51 -4.86 11.88 -6.35
N LYS A 52 -5.90 11.08 -6.67
CA LYS A 52 -6.39 10.93 -8.05
C LYS A 52 -7.18 12.14 -8.55
N ASP A 53 -7.70 12.97 -7.65
CA ASP A 53 -8.65 14.04 -7.98
C ASP A 53 -8.02 15.42 -8.28
N GLU A 54 -6.69 15.54 -8.24
CA GLU A 54 -6.01 16.72 -8.79
C GLU A 54 -5.99 16.66 -10.32
N LYS A 55 -7.17 16.79 -10.94
CA LYS A 55 -7.28 17.14 -12.36
C LYS A 55 -6.72 18.54 -12.53
N ASN A 56 -5.43 18.62 -12.82
CA ASN A 56 -4.84 19.83 -13.38
C ASN A 56 -5.48 20.06 -14.75
N LEU A 57 -6.39 21.04 -14.83
CA LEU A 57 -7.12 21.40 -16.04
C LEU A 57 -6.21 21.85 -17.20
N PHE A 58 -4.89 21.94 -16.99
CA PHE A 58 -3.93 22.56 -17.90
C PHE A 58 -2.68 21.71 -18.23
N THR A 59 -2.59 20.43 -17.87
CA THR A 59 -1.39 19.62 -18.16
C THR A 59 -1.69 18.54 -19.18
N GLU A 60 -1.66 18.89 -20.46
CA GLU A 60 -1.63 17.94 -21.58
C GLU A 60 -0.35 17.04 -21.58
N GLN A 61 0.53 17.14 -20.58
CA GLN A 61 1.70 16.28 -20.45
C GLN A 61 1.82 15.75 -19.02
N ASN A 62 1.07 14.67 -18.78
CA ASN A 62 1.37 13.69 -17.74
C ASN A 62 2.72 13.03 -18.07
N ASP A 63 3.84 13.66 -17.75
CA ASP A 63 5.17 13.06 -17.94
C ASP A 63 5.22 11.72 -17.16
N PRO A 64 5.55 10.59 -17.82
CA PRO A 64 5.78 9.32 -17.14
C PRO A 64 6.72 9.46 -15.94
N GLY A 65 7.73 10.34 -16.00
CA GLY A 65 8.66 10.61 -14.90
C GLY A 65 7.98 11.21 -13.65
N GLU A 66 7.05 12.14 -13.83
CA GLU A 66 6.30 12.75 -12.72
C GLU A 66 5.41 11.72 -12.01
N LYS A 67 4.75 10.86 -12.78
CA LYS A 67 3.93 9.75 -12.23
C LYS A 67 4.78 8.78 -11.42
N ILE A 68 5.95 8.41 -11.94
CA ILE A 68 6.88 7.53 -11.24
C ILE A 68 7.37 8.20 -9.94
N TYR A 69 7.79 9.46 -10.00
CA TYR A 69 8.27 10.20 -8.83
C TYR A 69 7.19 10.31 -7.74
N LYS A 70 5.97 10.70 -8.09
CA LYS A 70 4.85 10.77 -7.14
C LYS A 70 4.54 9.41 -6.52
N SER A 71 4.60 8.33 -7.30
CA SER A 71 4.43 6.98 -6.76
C SER A 71 5.54 6.64 -5.77
N MET A 72 6.81 6.86 -6.13
CA MET A 72 7.94 6.58 -5.23
C MET A 72 7.86 7.40 -3.94
N TYR A 73 7.47 8.68 -4.04
CA TYR A 73 7.28 9.54 -2.89
C TYR A 73 6.20 9.01 -1.95
N ARG A 74 5.05 8.59 -2.50
CA ARG A 74 3.97 7.97 -1.71
C ARG A 74 4.42 6.67 -1.06
N ASP A 75 5.20 5.85 -1.76
CA ASP A 75 5.75 4.60 -1.23
C ASP A 75 6.63 4.86 0.00
N GLU A 76 7.55 5.82 -0.09
CA GLU A 76 8.44 6.17 1.02
C GLU A 76 7.69 6.83 2.18
N LEU A 77 6.75 7.72 1.88
CA LEU A 77 5.92 8.36 2.91
C LEU A 77 5.02 7.34 3.62
N ALA A 78 4.46 6.37 2.89
CA ALA A 78 3.64 5.31 3.46
C ALA A 78 4.46 4.38 4.38
N LYS A 79 5.70 4.02 3.98
CA LYS A 79 6.61 3.26 4.85
C LYS A 79 7.00 4.04 6.11
N ALA A 80 7.34 5.32 5.97
CA ALA A 80 7.73 6.16 7.11
C ALA A 80 6.57 6.42 8.07
N SER A 81 5.33 6.33 7.59
CA SER A 81 4.11 6.53 8.39
C SER A 81 3.51 5.24 8.93
N ALA A 82 4.02 4.08 8.49
CA ALA A 82 3.59 2.79 9.02
C ALA A 82 3.90 2.69 10.52
N GLY A 83 3.06 1.97 11.26
CA GLY A 83 3.09 1.91 12.72
C GLY A 83 2.27 3.01 13.41
N GLY A 84 2.01 4.13 12.74
CA GLY A 84 1.36 5.31 13.35
C GLY A 84 -0.17 5.38 13.20
N PHE A 85 -0.76 4.63 12.27
CA PHE A 85 -2.20 4.69 11.97
C PHE A 85 -3.04 3.66 12.73
N GLY A 86 -2.41 2.63 13.31
CA GLY A 86 -3.04 1.65 14.20
C GLY A 86 -3.52 0.36 13.51
N PHE A 87 -3.45 0.25 12.19
CA PHE A 87 -3.80 -1.00 11.49
C PHE A 87 -2.75 -2.08 11.73
N SER A 88 -1.47 -1.70 11.81
CA SER A 88 -0.38 -2.62 12.14
C SER A 88 -0.54 -3.22 13.53
N GLN A 89 -0.92 -2.40 14.52
CA GLN A 89 -1.14 -2.83 15.89
C GLN A 89 -2.35 -3.75 15.99
N MET A 90 -3.48 -3.38 15.39
CA MET A 90 -4.68 -4.22 15.36
C MET A 90 -4.40 -5.61 14.77
N LEU A 91 -3.66 -5.66 13.67
CA LEU A 91 -3.29 -6.94 13.04
C LEU A 91 -2.29 -7.72 13.90
N TYR A 92 -1.31 -7.05 14.51
CA TYR A 92 -0.35 -7.68 15.41
C TYR A 92 -1.05 -8.32 16.61
N ASP A 93 -1.95 -7.59 17.26
CA ASP A 93 -2.68 -8.08 18.44
C ASP A 93 -3.54 -9.28 18.07
N PHE A 94 -4.30 -9.20 16.96
CA PHE A 94 -5.12 -10.30 16.47
C PHE A 94 -4.32 -11.58 16.18
N LEU A 95 -3.14 -11.45 15.58
CA LEU A 95 -2.28 -12.60 15.27
C LEU A 95 -1.59 -13.14 16.52
N SER A 96 -1.22 -12.26 17.45
CA SER A 96 -0.59 -12.63 18.72
C SER A 96 -1.57 -13.37 19.64
N GLU A 97 -2.82 -12.95 19.70
CA GLU A 97 -3.89 -13.61 20.48
C GLU A 97 -4.24 -15.02 19.97
N LYS A 98 -3.98 -15.30 18.69
CA LYS A 98 -4.30 -16.58 18.06
C LYS A 98 -3.23 -17.66 18.23
N ARG A 99 -2.09 -17.35 18.86
CA ARG A 99 -1.00 -18.30 19.14
C ARG A 99 -1.10 -18.87 20.54
#